data_AF-A0A8T7B5V8-F1
#
_entry.id   AF-A0A8T7B5V8-F1
#
_cell.length_a   1.000
_cell.length_b   1.000
_cell.length_c   1.000
_cell.angle_alpha   90.00
_cell.angle_beta   90.00
_cell.angle_gamma   90.00
#
_symmetry.space_group_name_H-M   'P 1'
#
loop_
_entity.id
_entity.type
_entity.pdbx_description
1 polymer ?
#
loop_
_entity_poly.entity_id
_entity_poly.type
_entity_poly.pdbx_seq_one_letter_code
_entity_poly.pdbx_strand_id
1 'polypeptide(L)' 'VQRTAQNLEVVRVDSERQLLLVKGAIPGAKGNPVVIQPAVKKVGKK' A
#
# COMPACT_ATOMS: atom_id res chain seq x y z
N VAL A 1 -3.64 9.37 16.27
CA VAL A 1 -4.57 8.45 15.57
C VAL A 1 -3.87 7.75 14.42
N GLN A 2 -3.92 6.42 14.37
CA GLN A 2 -3.37 5.65 13.25
C GLN A 2 -4.47 5.40 12.21
N ARG A 3 -4.19 5.68 10.94
CA ARG A 3 -5.12 5.46 9.81
C ARG A 3 -4.50 4.45 8.85
N THR A 4 -5.33 3.55 8.32
CA THR A 4 -4.93 2.52 7.35
C THR A 4 -5.79 2.66 6.11
N ALA A 5 -5.16 2.83 4.96
CA ALA A 5 -5.83 2.68 3.67
C ALA A 5 -5.86 1.17 3.32
N GLN A 6 -7.04 0.64 3.04
CA GLN A 6 -7.24 -0.77 2.69
C GLN A 6 -7.50 -0.91 1.20
N ASN A 7 -7.28 -2.11 0.65
CA ASN A 7 -7.59 -2.47 -0.74
C ASN A 7 -6.84 -1.63 -1.78
N LEU A 8 -5.62 -1.19 -1.45
CA LEU A 8 -4.73 -0.55 -2.41
C LEU A 8 -4.10 -1.60 -3.33
N GLU A 9 -3.93 -1.23 -4.59
CA GLU A 9 -3.37 -2.09 -5.63
C GLU A 9 -1.86 -1.81 -5.79
N VAL A 10 -1.04 -2.86 -5.80
CA VAL A 10 0.39 -2.75 -6.11
C VAL A 10 0.55 -2.80 -7.62
N VAL A 11 1.01 -1.70 -8.22
CA VAL A 11 1.12 -1.55 -9.68
C VAL A 11 2.45 -2.09 -10.19
N ARG A 12 3.52 -1.86 -9.44
CA ARG A 12 4.86 -2.29 -9.84
C ARG A 12 5.74 -2.49 -8.62
N VAL A 13 6.56 -3.53 -8.68
CA VAL A 13 7.67 -3.78 -7.76
C VAL A 13 8.94 -3.56 -8.56
N ASP A 14 9.77 -2.62 -8.14
CA ASP A 14 11.10 -2.40 -8.69
C ASP A 14 12.13 -2.83 -7.65
N SER A 15 12.63 -4.04 -7.81
CA SER A 15 13.60 -4.65 -6.89
C SER A 15 14.99 -4.05 -7.03
N GLU A 16 15.33 -3.48 -8.19
CA GLU A 16 16.64 -2.87 -8.42
C GLU A 16 16.79 -1.56 -7.63
N ARG A 17 15.71 -0.77 -7.59
CA ARG A 17 15.67 0.51 -6.87
C ARG A 17 15.06 0.39 -5.47
N GLN A 18 14.66 -0.80 -5.05
CA GLN A 18 13.95 -1.04 -3.79
C GLN A 18 12.66 -0.21 -3.67
N LEU A 19 11.95 0.01 -4.78
CA LEU A 19 10.73 0.82 -4.84
C LEU A 19 9.49 -0.05 -5.02
N LEU A 20 8.40 0.37 -4.38
CA LEU A 20 7.08 -0.23 -4.52
C LEU A 20 6.07 0.83 -4.95
N LEU A 21 5.49 0.68 -6.13
CA LEU A 21 4.46 1.59 -6.65
C LEU A 21 3.09 1.08 -6.24
N VAL A 22 2.37 1.90 -5.47
CA VAL A 22 1.01 1.62 -5.00
C VAL A 22 0.05 2.61 -5.64
N LYS A 23 -1.07 2.10 -6.16
CA LYS A 23 -2.15 2.90 -6.72
C LYS A 23 -3.01 3.47 -5.59
N GLY A 24 -3.10 4.80 -5.55
CA GLY A 24 -3.95 5.52 -4.59
C GLY A 24 -3.14 6.38 -3.61
N ALA A 25 -3.80 6.83 -2.56
CA ALA A 25 -3.20 7.69 -1.54
C ALA A 25 -2.84 6.90 -0.28
N ILE A 26 -1.65 7.16 0.27
CA ILE A 26 -1.19 6.62 1.55
C ILE A 26 -1.35 7.72 2.61
N PRO A 27 -1.97 7.44 3.77
CA PRO A 27 -2.10 8.41 4.84
C PRO A 27 -0.74 8.73 5.45
N GLY A 28 -0.42 10.02 5.55
CA GLY A 28 0.85 10.50 6.11
C GLY A 28 1.56 11.48 5.19
N ALA A 29 2.58 12.15 5.71
CA ALA A 29 3.45 13.02 4.93
C ALA A 29 4.53 12.19 4.20
N LYS A 30 5.10 12.78 3.15
CA LYS A 30 6.22 12.19 2.40
C LYS A 30 7.42 11.94 3.33
N GLY A 31 8.06 10.78 3.21
CA GLY A 31 9.25 10.42 3.99
C GLY A 31 8.97 9.75 5.34
N ASN A 32 7.72 9.68 5.77
CA ASN A 32 7.37 8.93 6.98
C ASN A 32 7.39 7.41 6.71
N PRO A 33 7.80 6.61 7.72
CA PRO A 33 7.75 5.16 7.61
C PRO A 33 6.30 4.68 7.54
N VAL A 34 6.06 3.68 6.71
CA VAL A 34 4.75 3.07 6.49
C VAL A 34 4.87 1.56 6.58
N VAL A 35 3.86 0.92 7.18
CA VAL A 35 3.81 -0.54 7.33
C VAL A 35 2.86 -1.10 6.29
N ILE A 36 3.37 -1.93 5.38
CA ILE A 36 2.60 -2.57 4.32
C ILE A 36 2.28 -4.00 4.76
N GLN A 37 1.01 -4.36 4.72
CA GLN A 37 0.51 -5.68 5.10
C GLN A 37 -0.45 -6.20 4.05
N PRO A 38 -0.54 -7.54 3.85
CA PRO A 38 -1.56 -8.12 3.00
C PRO A 38 -2.97 -7.68 3.42
N ALA A 39 -3.83 -7.40 2.44
CA ALA A 39 -5.19 -6.94 2.70
C ALA A 39 -6.01 -8.02 3.43
N VAL A 40 -6.53 -7.67 4.61
CA VAL A 40 -7.38 -8.55 5.43
C VAL A 40 -8.72 -8.80 4.77
N LYS A 41 -9.32 -7.75 4.18
CA LYS A 41 -10.60 -7.84 3.47
C LYS A 41 -10.34 -8.02 1.99
N LYS A 42 -10.26 -9.26 1.53
CA LYS A 42 -10.24 -9.52 0.09
C LYS A 42 -11.63 -9.22 -0.48
N VAL A 43 -11.70 -8.39 -1.51
CA VAL A 43 -12.92 -8.27 -2.32
C VAL A 43 -13.13 -9.64 -2.95
N GLY A 44 -14.02 -10.44 -2.38
CA GLY A 44 -14.32 -11.77 -2.88
C GLY A 44 -14.77 -11.65 -4.32
N LYS A 45 -14.13 -12.41 -5.23
CA LYS A 45 -14.81 -12.78 -6.47
C LYS A 45 -16.06 -13.55 -6.04
N LYS A 46 -17.23 -12.95 -6.24
CA LYS A 46 -18.48 -13.71 -6.34
C LYS A 46 -18.44 -14.52 -7.63
#